data_AF-A0A2P8A877-F1
#
_entry.id   AF-A0A2P8A877-F1
#
_cell.length_a   1.000
_cell.length_b   1.000
_cell.length_c   1.000
_cell.angle_alpha   90.00
_cell.angle_beta   90.00
_cell.angle_gamma   90.00
#
_symmetry.space_group_name_H-M   'P 1'
#
loop_
_entity.id
_entity.type
_entity.pdbx_description
1 polymer ?
#
loop_
_entity_poly.entity_id
_entity_poly.type
_entity_poly.pdbx_seq_one_letter_code
_entity_poly.pdbx_strand_id
1 'polypeptide(L)'
;MHYFNSTDLLNTLIWDVQDDAAVLDGISKAGVRDLFQAWVTQATANVDPDSREIEDPRYRFCIHVDDEAMRSVLQFLDTRDSRVFEEGYVNLVAAEWEPDPDEEEMSPISKAPRLTMWVG
;
A
#
# COMPACT_ATOMS: atom_id res chain seq x y z
N MET A 1 15.29 -24.86 -12.07
CA MET A 1 14.92 -23.52 -11.59
C MET A 1 13.53 -23.24 -12.14
N HIS A 2 12.49 -23.32 -11.31
CA HIS A 2 11.12 -23.01 -11.75
C HIS A 2 10.96 -21.50 -11.71
N TYR A 3 10.71 -20.88 -12.86
CA TYR A 3 10.30 -19.48 -12.94
C TYR A 3 8.80 -19.44 -12.67
N PHE A 4 8.40 -18.86 -11.55
CA PHE A 4 7.00 -18.53 -11.31
C PHE A 4 6.64 -17.38 -12.26
N ASN A 5 5.62 -17.57 -13.09
CA ASN A 5 5.07 -16.44 -13.85
C ASN A 5 4.23 -15.55 -12.91
N SER A 6 3.82 -14.38 -13.38
CA SER A 6 3.01 -13.44 -12.58
C SER A 6 1.73 -14.06 -12.02
N THR A 7 1.08 -14.95 -12.77
CA THR A 7 -0.13 -15.65 -12.35
C THR A 7 0.14 -16.70 -11.26
N ASP A 8 1.28 -17.38 -11.33
CA ASP A 8 1.69 -18.34 -10.29
C ASP A 8 2.02 -17.62 -8.98
N LEU A 9 2.62 -16.43 -9.05
CA LEU A 9 2.89 -15.58 -7.89
C LEU A 9 1.60 -15.09 -7.22
N LEU A 10 0.59 -14.69 -8.00
CA LEU A 10 -0.71 -14.26 -7.47
C LEU A 10 -1.38 -15.34 -6.61
N ASN A 11 -1.24 -16.62 -6.99
CA ASN A 11 -1.81 -17.75 -6.24
C ASN A 11 -1.04 -18.06 -4.95
N THR A 12 0.17 -17.55 -4.79
CA THR A 12 1.00 -17.74 -3.59
C THR A 12 0.91 -16.59 -2.59
N LEU A 13 0.31 -15.47 -3.01
CA LEU A 13 0.14 -14.30 -2.15
C LEU A 13 -0.97 -14.56 -1.13
N ILE A 14 -0.61 -14.54 0.15
CA ILE A 14 -1.56 -14.57 1.26
C ILE A 14 -1.96 -13.13 1.52
N TRP A 15 -3.05 -12.70 0.90
CA TRP A 15 -3.60 -11.37 1.08
C TRP A 15 -4.30 -11.24 2.44
N ASP A 16 -3.97 -10.17 3.15
CA ASP A 16 -4.75 -9.67 4.27
C ASP A 16 -5.14 -8.26 3.92
N VAL A 17 -6.41 -8.08 3.60
CA VAL A 17 -6.92 -6.79 3.18
C VAL A 17 -7.91 -6.32 4.19
N GLN A 18 -7.53 -5.20 4.75
CA GLN A 18 -8.39 -4.42 5.60
C GLN A 18 -9.44 -3.78 4.69
N ASP A 19 -10.66 -3.57 5.21
CA ASP A 19 -11.80 -3.30 4.33
C ASP A 19 -12.90 -2.35 4.89
N ASP A 20 -12.65 -1.80 6.07
CA ASP A 20 -13.55 -0.89 6.76
C ASP A 20 -13.47 0.58 6.33
N ALA A 21 -14.47 1.03 5.56
CA ALA A 21 -14.61 2.43 5.15
C ALA A 21 -14.69 3.42 6.32
N ALA A 22 -15.26 3.02 7.46
CA ALA A 22 -15.38 3.89 8.62
C ALA A 22 -14.01 4.25 9.24
N VAL A 23 -13.02 3.39 9.05
CA VAL A 23 -11.65 3.56 9.58
C VAL A 23 -10.77 4.32 8.60
N LEU A 24 -10.82 3.98 7.31
CA LEU A 24 -9.92 4.61 6.35
C LEU A 24 -10.43 5.90 5.74
N ASP A 25 -11.71 6.22 5.83
CA ASP A 25 -12.21 7.36 5.09
C ASP A 25 -11.53 8.66 5.51
N GLY A 26 -10.66 9.17 4.64
CA GLY A 26 -9.86 10.38 4.81
C GLY A 26 -8.84 10.29 5.92
N ILE A 27 -8.38 9.07 6.21
CA ILE A 27 -7.13 8.87 6.90
C ILE A 27 -5.99 9.44 6.06
N SER A 28 -4.97 9.98 6.71
CA SER A 28 -3.75 10.42 6.03
C SER A 28 -2.86 9.21 5.70
N LYS A 29 -1.91 9.38 4.77
CA LYS A 29 -0.88 8.36 4.50
C LYS A 29 -0.10 7.98 5.78
N ALA A 30 0.07 8.92 6.71
CA ALA A 30 0.65 8.65 8.03
C ALA A 30 -0.26 7.75 8.88
N GLY A 31 -1.56 8.01 8.93
CA GLY A 31 -2.48 7.14 9.66
C GLY A 31 -2.59 5.73 9.04
N VAL A 32 -2.46 5.58 7.72
CA VAL A 32 -2.34 4.24 7.08
C VAL A 32 -1.11 3.51 7.59
N ARG A 33 0.02 4.21 7.75
CA ARG A 33 1.24 3.62 8.31
C ARG A 33 1.05 3.19 9.76
N ASP A 34 0.40 4.00 10.58
CA ASP A 34 0.13 3.66 11.98
C ASP A 34 -0.74 2.40 12.08
N LEU A 35 -1.80 2.30 11.26
CA LEU A 35 -2.63 1.09 11.19
C LEU A 35 -1.83 -0.13 10.72
N PHE A 36 -0.98 0.04 9.72
CA PHE A 36 -0.14 -1.05 9.23
C PHE A 36 0.86 -1.51 10.29
N GLN A 37 1.55 -0.60 10.98
CA GLN A 37 2.46 -0.95 12.08
C GLN A 37 1.73 -1.67 13.23
N ALA A 38 0.52 -1.24 13.58
CA ALA A 38 -0.30 -1.92 14.58
C ALA A 38 -0.65 -3.34 14.15
N TRP A 39 -1.03 -3.53 12.89
CA TRP A 39 -1.29 -4.85 12.31
C TRP A 39 -0.03 -5.72 12.30
N VAL A 40 1.12 -5.18 11.87
CA VAL A 40 2.41 -5.91 11.87
C VAL A 40 2.74 -6.38 13.27
N THR A 41 2.63 -5.49 14.27
CA THR A 41 2.88 -5.83 15.69
C THR A 41 1.97 -6.95 16.17
N GLN A 42 0.69 -6.95 15.76
CA GLN A 42 -0.24 -8.01 16.11
C GLN A 42 0.08 -9.33 15.39
N ALA A 43 0.39 -9.27 14.09
CA ALA A 43 0.65 -10.43 13.26
C ALA A 43 1.96 -11.15 13.66
N THR A 44 2.97 -10.40 14.10
CA THR A 44 4.27 -10.94 14.52
C THR A 44 4.36 -11.21 16.03
N ALA A 45 3.29 -10.99 16.81
CA ALA A 45 3.31 -11.12 18.27
C ALA A 45 3.77 -12.49 18.80
N ASN A 46 3.60 -13.56 18.02
CA ASN A 46 4.02 -14.93 18.36
C ASN A 46 5.22 -15.41 17.53
N VAL A 47 5.80 -14.56 16.68
CA VAL A 47 6.96 -14.87 15.85
C VAL A 47 8.22 -14.53 16.65
N ASP A 48 9.24 -15.39 16.56
CA ASP A 48 10.54 -15.12 17.18
C ASP A 48 11.18 -13.87 16.54
N PRO A 49 11.58 -12.85 17.32
CA PRO A 49 12.28 -11.64 16.85
C PRO A 49 13.49 -11.91 15.96
N ASP A 50 14.18 -13.04 16.18
CA ASP A 50 15.36 -13.43 15.42
C ASP A 50 15.03 -14.34 14.22
N SER A 51 13.74 -14.62 13.99
CA SER A 51 13.27 -15.41 12.85
C SER A 51 13.34 -14.62 11.55
N ARG A 52 13.74 -15.32 10.50
CA ARG A 52 13.63 -14.84 9.11
C ARG A 52 12.20 -14.53 8.67
N GLU A 53 11.21 -15.05 9.38
CA GLU A 53 9.80 -14.75 9.10
C GLU A 53 9.49 -13.25 9.28
N ILE A 54 10.17 -12.55 10.19
CA ILE A 54 9.97 -11.10 10.39
C ILE A 54 10.54 -10.29 9.23
N GLU A 55 11.51 -10.84 8.50
CA GLU A 55 12.07 -10.20 7.30
C GLU A 55 11.15 -10.33 6.07
N ASP A 56 10.05 -11.08 6.18
CA ASP A 56 9.10 -11.26 5.08
C ASP A 56 8.55 -9.90 4.61
N PRO A 57 8.58 -9.61 3.30
CA PRO A 57 8.03 -8.37 2.74
C PRO A 57 6.61 -8.04 3.22
N ARG A 58 5.80 -9.04 3.55
CA ARG A 58 4.45 -8.86 4.10
C ARG A 58 4.41 -8.06 5.41
N TYR A 59 5.43 -8.16 6.25
CA TYR A 59 5.52 -7.39 7.49
C TYR A 59 6.26 -6.06 7.33
N ARG A 60 6.85 -5.83 6.16
CA ARG A 60 7.67 -4.64 5.87
C ARG A 60 6.97 -3.62 5.00
N PHE A 61 6.08 -4.08 4.12
CA PHE A 61 5.38 -3.23 3.17
C PHE A 61 3.89 -3.56 3.10
N CYS A 62 3.06 -2.54 2.94
CA CYS A 62 1.69 -2.69 2.49
C CYS A 62 1.46 -1.91 1.20
N ILE A 63 0.51 -2.40 0.40
CA ILE A 63 0.04 -1.71 -0.80
C ILE A 63 -1.14 -0.86 -0.37
N HIS A 64 -1.03 0.45 -0.54
CA HIS A 64 -2.09 1.41 -0.28
C HIS A 64 -2.66 1.93 -1.60
N VAL A 65 -3.97 1.77 -1.77
CA VAL A 65 -4.70 2.21 -2.95
C VAL A 65 -5.67 3.31 -2.52
N ASP A 66 -5.34 4.55 -2.87
CA ASP A 66 -6.26 5.68 -2.77
C ASP A 66 -6.96 5.93 -4.12
N ASP A 67 -7.88 6.89 -4.14
CA ASP A 67 -8.63 7.29 -5.33
C ASP A 67 -7.69 7.71 -6.48
N GLU A 68 -6.54 8.34 -6.17
CA GLU A 68 -5.57 8.76 -7.18
C GLU A 68 -4.89 7.56 -7.84
N ALA A 69 -4.38 6.62 -7.03
CA ALA A 69 -3.81 5.37 -7.52
C ALA A 69 -4.83 4.55 -8.33
N MET A 70 -6.07 4.44 -7.84
CA MET A 70 -7.13 3.73 -8.55
C MET A 70 -7.43 4.37 -9.91
N ARG A 71 -7.57 5.70 -9.96
CA ARG A 71 -7.80 6.42 -11.22
C ARG A 71 -6.63 6.29 -12.18
N SER A 72 -5.40 6.33 -11.69
CA SER A 72 -4.20 6.13 -12.50
C SER A 72 -4.24 4.79 -13.22
N VAL A 73 -4.60 3.69 -12.51
CA VAL A 73 -4.73 2.37 -13.10
C VAL A 73 -5.91 2.30 -14.09
N LEU A 74 -7.07 2.84 -13.74
CA LEU A 74 -8.24 2.84 -14.62
C LEU A 74 -8.00 3.64 -15.91
N GLN A 75 -7.36 4.80 -15.79
CA GLN A 75 -7.02 5.65 -16.94
C GLN A 75 -6.02 4.97 -17.87
N PHE A 76 -5.03 4.27 -17.31
CA PHE A 76 -4.12 3.43 -18.09
C PHE A 76 -4.85 2.31 -18.84
N LEU A 77 -5.80 1.63 -18.19
CA LEU A 77 -6.59 0.57 -18.81
C LEU A 77 -7.53 1.06 -19.92
N ASP A 78 -8.08 2.27 -19.77
CA ASP A 78 -9.02 2.87 -20.74
C ASP A 78 -8.29 3.46 -21.95
N THR A 79 -7.13 4.09 -21.73
CA THR A 79 -6.44 4.78 -22.81
C THR A 79 -5.86 3.83 -23.84
N ARG A 80 -5.23 2.69 -23.47
CA ARG A 80 -4.56 1.69 -24.37
C ARG A 80 -3.79 2.27 -25.58
N ASP A 81 -3.58 3.58 -25.62
CA ASP A 81 -2.95 4.33 -26.69
C ASP A 81 -1.50 4.37 -26.28
N SER A 82 -0.70 3.57 -26.98
CA SER A 82 0.70 3.23 -26.68
C SER A 82 1.67 4.43 -26.73
N ARG A 83 1.16 5.65 -26.64
CA ARG A 83 1.85 6.93 -26.74
C ARG A 83 1.85 7.71 -25.43
N VAL A 84 1.05 7.29 -24.45
CA VAL A 84 1.05 7.86 -23.10
C VAL A 84 1.83 6.91 -22.19
N PHE A 85 3.00 7.35 -21.72
CA PHE A 85 3.86 6.61 -20.79
C PHE A 85 3.35 6.68 -19.33
N GLU A 86 2.09 7.05 -19.12
CA GLU A 86 1.51 7.10 -17.78
C GLU A 86 1.12 5.68 -17.38
N GLU A 87 2.06 4.98 -16.76
CA GLU A 87 1.81 3.69 -16.15
C GLU A 87 0.88 3.87 -14.94
N GLY A 88 -0.11 2.99 -14.81
CA GLY A 88 -0.94 2.91 -13.62
C GLY A 88 -0.07 2.61 -12.39
N TYR A 89 -0.28 3.31 -11.28
CA TYR A 89 0.53 3.12 -10.07
C TYR A 89 -0.31 2.82 -8.82
N VAL A 90 0.36 2.29 -7.80
CA VAL A 90 -0.15 2.13 -6.43
C VAL A 90 0.86 2.69 -5.44
N ASN A 91 0.42 3.05 -4.23
CA ASN A 91 1.35 3.50 -3.20
C ASN A 91 1.94 2.30 -2.47
N LEU A 92 3.26 2.23 -2.34
CA LEU A 92 3.92 1.28 -1.46
C LEU A 92 4.27 1.99 -0.14
N VAL A 93 3.72 1.49 0.97
CA VAL A 93 3.98 2.04 2.30
C VAL A 93 4.90 1.09 3.05
N ALA A 94 6.06 1.57 3.44
CA ALA A 94 6.96 0.83 4.33
C ALA A 94 6.57 1.04 5.79
N ALA A 95 6.59 -0.03 6.59
CA ALA A 95 6.33 0.01 8.03
C ALA A 95 7.32 0.93 8.76
N GLU A 96 8.60 0.87 8.37
CA GLU A 96 9.71 1.58 9.03
C GLU A 96 9.95 2.99 8.47
N TRP A 97 9.10 3.50 7.56
CA TRP A 97 9.33 4.82 6.98
C TRP A 97 9.04 5.92 8.00
N GLU A 98 10.00 6.83 8.17
CA GLU A 98 9.89 8.05 8.96
C GLU A 98 9.89 9.26 8.01
N PRO A 99 9.06 10.29 8.26
CA PRO A 99 9.09 11.51 7.46
C PRO A 99 10.46 12.18 7.58
N ASP A 100 11.00 12.63 6.45
CA ASP A 100 12.19 13.48 6.48
C ASP A 100 11.79 14.81 7.13
N PRO A 101 12.41 15.23 8.25
CA PRO A 101 12.08 16.48 8.92
C PRO A 101 12.24 17.70 7.99
N ASP A 102 13.03 17.59 6.92
CA ASP A 102 13.26 18.65 5.96
C ASP A 102 12.17 18.74 4.86
N GLU A 103 11.30 17.72 4.71
CA GLU A 103 10.16 17.74 3.77
C GLU A 103 8.95 18.55 4.29
N GLU A 104 8.79 18.70 5.61
CA GLU A 104 7.66 19.44 6.22
C GLU A 104 7.75 20.97 6.03
N GLU A 105 8.92 21.54 5.71
CA GLU A 105 9.07 22.98 5.44
C GLU A 105 8.56 23.39 4.04
N MET A 106 8.24 22.43 3.16
CA MET A 106 7.66 22.71 1.85
C MET A 106 6.13 22.82 1.92
N SER A 107 5.65 24.06 2.07
CA SER A 107 4.26 24.51 2.27
C SER A 107 3.13 23.82 1.45
N PRO A 108 1.86 23.86 1.93
CA PRO A 108 0.77 22.98 1.54
C PRO A 108 0.06 23.43 0.26
N ILE A 109 0.06 22.60 -0.78
CA ILE A 109 -0.81 22.81 -1.95
C ILE A 109 -1.90 21.73 -2.01
N SER A 110 -3.10 22.20 -1.64
CA SER A 110 -4.43 21.70 -2.01
C SER A 110 -5.06 20.53 -1.23
N LYS A 111 -6.36 20.69 -1.00
CA LYS A 111 -7.24 19.93 -0.09
C LYS A 111 -8.19 19.00 -0.87
N ALA A 112 -8.50 17.84 -0.26
CA ALA A 112 -9.80 17.11 -0.24
C ALA A 112 -10.24 16.27 -1.48
N PRO A 113 -11.23 15.33 -1.39
CA PRO A 113 -11.85 14.65 -0.23
C PRO A 113 -11.94 13.09 -0.31
N ARG A 114 -12.18 12.53 0.88
CA ARG A 114 -12.72 11.21 1.33
C ARG A 114 -13.69 10.46 0.39
N LEU A 115 -13.51 9.14 0.24
CA LEU A 115 -14.55 8.05 0.19
C LEU A 115 -13.92 6.66 -0.09
N THR A 116 -14.29 5.62 0.68
CA THR A 116 -13.58 4.33 0.80
C THR A 116 -14.42 3.13 0.37
N MET A 117 -13.79 2.20 -0.34
CA MET A 117 -14.20 0.80 -0.49
C MET A 117 -12.96 -0.05 -0.77
N TRP A 118 -12.91 -1.27 -0.26
CA TRP A 118 -11.70 -2.10 -0.27
C TRP A 118 -11.99 -3.47 -0.90
N VAL A 119 -10.94 -4.17 -1.34
CA VAL A 119 -11.06 -5.55 -1.85
C VAL A 119 -9.79 -6.33 -1.54
N GLY A 120 -10.00 -7.48 -0.90
CA GLY A 120 -8.97 -8.42 -0.50
C GLY A 120 -8.43 -9.43 -1.48
#